data_AF-A0A1G6DDE3-F1
#
_entry.id   AF-A0A1G6DDE3-F1
#
_cell.length_a   1.000
_cell.length_b   1.000
_cell.length_c   1.000
_cell.angle_alpha   90.00
_cell.angle_beta   90.00
_cell.angle_gamma   90.00
#
_symmetry.space_group_name_H-M   'P 1'
#
loop_
_entity.id
_entity.type
_entity.pdbx_description
1 polymer ?
#
loop_
_entity_poly.entity_id
_entity_poly.type
_entity_poly.pdbx_seq_one_letter_code
_entity_poly.pdbx_strand_id
1 'polypeptide(L)'
;MKKRFWFILTITMATCLLACGKNEEAVDNSEPEIQAEEIKDSAEAVDLTQEELDSFTKLFATEEYNGFLVKPFKDASEIEWGEVLYLGAGISAKDVSEDEKNAFYKQIGVADGEECGDLVTLRAEDIKSFVESHTDASYEDIKDKIDFEYVKEYDSYYSLHGDSNWVNYSCQSGKKLNDQYVIQMKNQYLEDDNSNYCDYPDIEVTFVKNGDDYKMISNEWFWEVGNDPNQTFDIKVPGHDNPGRLITYQGNSETGAAAHMIVTVDGKRFDWLGTWYGDADNMSIDFTTIKAVGIFDFTADGADDIVVVAEDANGKEHVGLYEYGVFYDVEGYNYLTDASNWITNYYSEELTIPNVKSYLLGDNQSAEYKTWKDAYAQVVRICNLEGKYKYNLIYLDEDDVPELVVDNEGYYLKLYSFKDGHSVPLANDFGYGAAGVVDYEYAPKKNCIRYSNSDYAGLICFLNYMSVHGSEVSWDYCLNMDNYDDLDGNGYPSEDEMTDEALAKAKGTSTYTAKDESLSQSEIKAKMDELEKYDFEAIHGKYDMVEFNDVMKKF
;
A
#
# COMPACT_ATOMS: atom_id res chain seq x y z
N MET A 1 21.24 -34.48 31.58
CA MET A 1 21.44 -33.88 32.91
C MET A 1 20.19 -33.10 33.25
N LYS A 2 19.50 -33.48 34.33
CA LYS A 2 18.24 -32.91 34.82
C LYS A 2 18.44 -31.52 35.44
N LYS A 3 17.47 -30.60 35.21
CA LYS A 3 16.68 -29.77 36.18
C LYS A 3 16.18 -28.52 35.42
N ARG A 4 14.89 -28.29 35.10
CA ARG A 4 13.67 -28.01 35.91
C ARG A 4 13.88 -26.99 37.04
N PHE A 5 13.29 -25.78 36.98
CA PHE A 5 12.05 -25.36 37.68
C PHE A 5 11.74 -23.84 37.58
N TRP A 6 10.50 -23.54 37.16
CA TRP A 6 9.50 -22.51 37.58
C TRP A 6 9.80 -21.00 37.79
N PHE A 7 8.98 -20.19 37.10
CA PHE A 7 8.04 -19.14 37.57
C PHE A 7 8.23 -18.51 38.95
N ILE A 8 8.15 -17.16 39.02
CA ILE A 8 7.11 -16.40 39.75
C ILE A 8 7.18 -14.90 39.36
N LEU A 9 6.00 -14.38 39.02
CA LEU A 9 5.61 -12.97 38.88
C LEU A 9 5.37 -12.38 40.29
N THR A 10 5.92 -11.19 40.60
CA THR A 10 5.32 -10.34 41.65
C THR A 10 5.63 -8.86 41.41
N ILE A 11 4.54 -8.10 41.28
CA ILE A 11 4.41 -6.64 41.33
C ILE A 11 4.84 -6.12 42.71
N THR A 12 5.59 -5.02 42.80
CA THR A 12 5.35 -3.98 43.82
C THR A 12 6.07 -2.64 43.54
N MET A 13 5.23 -1.61 43.33
CA MET A 13 5.30 -0.20 43.76
C MET A 13 6.61 0.44 44.25
N ALA A 14 6.76 1.66 43.73
CA ALA A 14 7.65 2.74 44.12
C ALA A 14 7.81 2.99 45.63
N THR A 15 9.01 3.42 46.00
CA THR A 15 9.23 4.37 47.10
C THR A 15 10.44 5.24 46.80
N CYS A 16 10.21 6.56 46.77
CA CYS A 16 11.21 7.60 46.67
C CYS A 16 12.23 7.52 47.83
N LEU A 17 13.51 7.65 47.51
CA LEU A 17 14.52 8.12 48.46
C LEU A 17 15.39 9.20 47.79
N LEU A 18 15.21 10.41 48.31
CA LEU A 18 16.12 11.54 48.16
C LEU A 18 17.53 11.13 48.62
N ALA A 19 18.51 11.26 47.72
CA ALA A 19 19.91 11.32 48.08
C ALA A 19 20.56 12.49 47.33
N CYS A 20 20.81 13.58 48.06
CA CYS A 20 21.70 14.65 47.63
C CYS A 20 23.08 14.06 47.32
N GLY A 21 23.47 14.11 46.05
CA GLY A 21 24.84 13.92 45.60
C GLY A 21 25.10 14.90 44.48
N LYS A 22 25.79 16.01 44.79
CA LYS A 22 26.41 16.88 43.80
C LYS A 22 27.31 16.03 42.92
N ASN A 23 26.94 15.87 41.65
CA ASN A 23 27.86 15.55 40.58
C ASN A 23 27.57 16.49 39.41
N GLU A 24 28.66 16.96 38.84
CA GLU A 24 28.77 18.01 37.84
C GLU A 24 27.86 17.75 36.63
N GLU A 25 27.21 18.83 36.20
CA GLU A 25 26.40 18.91 34.99
C GLU A 25 27.21 18.45 33.77
N ALA A 26 26.88 17.28 33.24
CA ALA A 26 26.91 17.10 31.81
C ALA A 26 25.65 17.80 31.29
N VAL A 27 25.84 19.01 30.77
CA VAL A 27 24.80 19.70 30.00
C VAL A 27 24.60 18.89 28.73
N ASP A 28 23.59 18.04 28.75
CA ASP A 28 22.96 17.50 27.57
C ASP A 28 22.33 18.70 26.85
N ASN A 29 23.03 19.20 25.83
CA ASN A 29 22.55 20.26 24.93
C ASN A 29 21.67 19.63 23.84
N SER A 30 20.67 18.84 24.24
CA SER A 30 19.49 18.63 23.41
C SER A 30 18.52 19.76 23.77
N GLU A 31 18.23 20.64 22.82
CA GLU A 31 17.12 21.57 22.99
C GLU A 31 15.85 20.75 23.28
N PRO A 32 14.97 21.20 24.20
CA PRO A 32 13.72 20.50 24.45
C PRO A 32 12.93 20.43 23.14
N GLU A 33 12.64 19.22 22.69
CA GLU A 33 11.82 18.93 21.53
C GLU A 33 10.44 19.58 21.73
N ILE A 34 10.09 20.54 20.87
CA ILE A 34 8.86 21.32 21.00
C ILE A 34 7.67 20.39 20.74
N GLN A 35 6.84 20.16 21.75
CA GLN A 35 5.61 19.37 21.61
C GLN A 35 4.37 20.27 21.72
N ALA A 36 3.38 20.02 20.85
CA ALA A 36 2.15 20.80 20.80
C ALA A 36 1.45 20.85 22.17
N GLU A 37 1.45 19.73 22.89
CA GLU A 37 0.84 19.52 24.19
C GLU A 37 1.45 20.43 25.26
N GLU A 38 2.76 20.66 25.22
CA GLU A 38 3.43 21.57 26.17
C GLU A 38 2.96 23.01 25.99
N ILE A 39 2.73 23.45 24.75
CA ILE A 39 2.19 24.77 24.44
C ILE A 39 0.72 24.84 24.85
N LYS A 40 -0.07 23.81 24.52
CA LYS A 40 -1.52 23.77 24.79
C LYS A 40 -1.83 23.77 26.30
N ASP A 41 -1.05 23.05 27.09
CA ASP A 41 -1.22 22.88 28.53
C ASP A 41 -0.51 23.94 29.39
N SER A 42 0.38 24.74 28.78
CA SER A 42 1.08 25.80 29.49
C SER A 42 0.12 26.89 29.98
N ALA A 43 0.20 27.19 31.27
CA ALA A 43 -0.51 28.33 31.88
C ALA A 43 0.00 29.69 31.39
N GLU A 44 1.17 29.74 30.74
CA GLU A 44 1.75 30.95 30.16
C GLU A 44 1.37 31.13 28.68
N ALA A 45 0.81 30.10 28.04
CA ALA A 45 0.36 30.19 26.66
C ALA A 45 -0.86 31.12 26.54
N VAL A 46 -0.91 31.86 25.43
CA VAL A 46 -1.96 32.83 25.15
C VAL A 46 -2.66 32.45 23.85
N ASP A 47 -3.99 32.55 23.83
CA ASP A 47 -4.77 32.38 22.61
C ASP A 47 -4.39 33.45 21.57
N LEU A 48 -4.33 33.04 20.31
CA LEU A 48 -4.05 33.94 19.20
C LEU A 48 -5.18 34.95 18.99
N THR A 49 -4.80 36.16 18.63
CA THR A 49 -5.74 37.21 18.23
C THR A 49 -6.27 36.95 16.80
N GLN A 50 -7.42 37.51 16.45
CA GLN A 50 -7.96 37.37 15.09
C GLN A 50 -6.99 37.87 14.01
N GLU A 51 -6.22 38.93 14.29
CA GLU A 51 -5.21 39.43 13.35
C GLU A 51 -4.10 38.40 13.09
N GLU A 52 -3.70 37.65 14.12
CA GLU A 52 -2.74 36.55 13.99
C GLU A 52 -3.33 35.37 13.23
N LEU A 53 -4.57 34.97 13.52
CA LEU A 53 -5.28 33.92 12.78
C LEU A 53 -5.39 34.26 11.28
N ASP A 54 -5.77 35.50 10.95
CA ASP A 54 -5.85 35.99 9.58
C ASP A 54 -4.47 36.03 8.91
N SER A 55 -3.42 36.32 9.67
CA SER A 55 -2.04 36.31 9.20
C SER A 55 -1.57 34.88 8.87
N PHE A 56 -1.82 33.91 9.75
CA PHE A 56 -1.45 32.52 9.51
C PHE A 56 -2.26 31.88 8.38
N THR A 57 -3.54 32.24 8.25
CA THR A 57 -4.34 31.83 7.08
C THR A 57 -3.67 32.27 5.77
N LYS A 58 -3.14 33.50 5.72
CA LYS A 58 -2.43 33.99 4.52
C LYS A 58 -1.06 33.36 4.34
N LEU A 59 -0.34 33.12 5.43
CA LEU A 59 0.98 32.48 5.40
C LEU A 59 0.89 31.09 4.78
N PHE A 60 0.00 30.24 5.28
CA PHE A 60 -0.16 28.87 4.77
C PHE A 60 -0.89 28.78 3.42
N ALA A 61 -1.35 29.92 2.89
CA ALA A 61 -1.84 30.07 1.53
C ALA A 61 -0.76 30.61 0.57
N THR A 62 0.53 30.52 0.93
CA THR A 62 1.66 30.75 0.01
C THR A 62 2.26 29.42 -0.44
N GLU A 63 2.88 29.40 -1.62
CA GLU A 63 3.64 28.23 -2.11
C GLU A 63 4.70 27.76 -1.09
N GLU A 64 5.30 28.70 -0.35
CA GLU A 64 6.35 28.47 0.65
C GLU A 64 5.90 27.57 1.82
N TYR A 65 4.65 27.72 2.28
CA TYR A 65 4.17 26.98 3.46
C TYR A 65 3.05 25.97 3.16
N ASN A 66 2.37 26.08 2.01
CA ASN A 66 1.20 25.24 1.71
C ASN A 66 1.54 23.75 1.65
N GLY A 67 2.69 23.41 1.08
CA GLY A 67 3.13 22.03 0.94
C GLY A 67 3.28 21.28 2.27
N PHE A 68 3.58 21.99 3.37
CA PHE A 68 3.62 21.40 4.71
C PHE A 68 2.24 21.03 5.27
N LEU A 69 1.13 21.27 4.56
CA LEU A 69 -0.22 20.88 5.00
C LEU A 69 -0.73 19.63 4.27
N VAL A 70 -0.03 19.15 3.24
CA VAL A 70 -0.48 18.09 2.33
C VAL A 70 -0.38 16.70 2.96
N LYS A 71 0.55 16.49 3.90
CA LYS A 71 0.77 15.20 4.58
C LYS A 71 1.11 15.37 6.05
N PRO A 72 0.69 14.44 6.92
CA PRO A 72 1.06 14.42 8.33
C PRO A 72 2.54 14.03 8.56
N PHE A 73 3.24 14.73 9.45
CA PHE A 73 4.61 14.46 9.87
C PHE A 73 4.83 14.79 11.35
N LYS A 74 5.51 13.90 12.07
CA LYS A 74 5.82 14.10 13.50
C LYS A 74 7.07 14.95 13.74
N ASP A 75 8.01 14.89 12.82
CA ASP A 75 9.26 15.64 12.84
C ASP A 75 9.82 15.79 11.41
N ALA A 76 10.91 16.55 11.28
CA ALA A 76 11.50 16.88 9.98
C ALA A 76 11.98 15.66 9.17
N SER A 77 12.26 14.52 9.81
CA SER A 77 12.70 13.30 9.13
C SER A 77 11.58 12.57 8.39
N GLU A 78 10.33 12.80 8.79
CA GLU A 78 9.11 12.23 8.22
C GLU A 78 8.46 13.07 7.12
N ILE A 79 8.99 14.27 6.85
CA ILE A 79 8.44 15.17 5.83
C ILE A 79 8.55 14.52 4.44
N GLU A 80 7.43 14.46 3.72
CA GLU A 80 7.37 14.09 2.30
C GLU A 80 7.82 15.29 1.45
N TRP A 81 9.12 15.39 1.19
CA TRP A 81 9.71 16.55 0.49
C TRP A 81 9.21 16.72 -0.94
N GLY A 82 8.84 15.64 -1.62
CA GLY A 82 8.17 15.71 -2.93
C GLY A 82 6.89 16.55 -2.88
N GLU A 83 6.11 16.44 -1.79
CA GLU A 83 4.86 17.19 -1.58
C GLU A 83 5.13 18.66 -1.20
N VAL A 84 6.08 18.89 -0.29
CA VAL A 84 6.46 20.25 0.13
C VAL A 84 6.99 21.08 -1.04
N LEU A 85 7.79 20.46 -1.89
CA LEU A 85 8.44 21.11 -3.04
C LEU A 85 7.59 21.08 -4.32
N TYR A 86 6.47 20.34 -4.35
CA TYR A 86 5.64 20.13 -5.55
C TYR A 86 5.22 21.42 -6.24
N LEU A 87 4.76 22.40 -5.44
CA LEU A 87 4.33 23.72 -5.92
C LEU A 87 5.49 24.73 -5.99
N GLY A 88 6.73 24.26 -5.87
CA GLY A 88 7.95 25.06 -5.94
C GLY A 88 8.38 25.71 -4.62
N ALA A 89 7.62 25.55 -3.53
CA ALA A 89 7.95 26.07 -2.20
C ALA A 89 8.34 27.57 -2.15
N GLY A 90 7.84 28.38 -3.11
CA GLY A 90 8.21 29.79 -3.25
C GLY A 90 9.65 30.05 -3.73
N ILE A 91 10.42 28.99 -4.04
CA ILE A 91 11.84 29.05 -4.45
C ILE A 91 12.07 28.64 -5.91
N SER A 92 11.00 28.50 -6.72
CA SER A 92 11.11 28.19 -8.14
C SER A 92 11.99 29.17 -8.92
N ALA A 93 12.93 28.62 -9.67
CA ALA A 93 13.80 29.38 -10.55
C ALA A 93 13.00 30.07 -11.66
N LYS A 94 13.26 31.36 -11.88
CA LYS A 94 12.59 32.17 -12.93
C LYS A 94 13.44 32.34 -14.17
N ASP A 95 14.72 31.98 -14.08
CA ASP A 95 15.76 32.15 -15.09
C ASP A 95 16.20 30.81 -15.67
N VAL A 96 15.23 29.95 -16.01
CA VAL A 96 15.48 28.64 -16.64
C VAL A 96 15.67 28.84 -18.14
N SER A 97 16.84 28.47 -18.65
CA SER A 97 17.15 28.57 -20.08
C SER A 97 16.51 27.46 -20.90
N GLU A 98 16.35 27.67 -22.20
CA GLU A 98 15.83 26.63 -23.10
C GLU A 98 16.76 25.41 -23.16
N ASP A 99 18.08 25.62 -23.15
CA ASP A 99 19.07 24.54 -23.13
C ASP A 99 18.93 23.68 -21.87
N GLU A 100 18.64 24.31 -20.74
CA GLU A 100 18.43 23.65 -19.45
C GLU A 100 17.16 22.78 -19.43
N LYS A 101 16.04 23.31 -19.91
CA LYS A 101 14.81 22.52 -20.06
C LYS A 101 15.02 21.32 -20.97
N ASN A 102 15.70 21.51 -22.10
CA ASN A 102 15.98 20.42 -23.04
C ASN A 102 16.91 19.35 -22.43
N ALA A 103 17.84 19.72 -21.54
CA ALA A 103 18.64 18.75 -20.83
C ALA A 103 17.79 17.86 -19.91
N PHE A 104 16.83 18.44 -19.18
CA PHE A 104 15.85 17.69 -18.40
C PHE A 104 14.97 16.79 -19.28
N TYR A 105 14.32 17.33 -20.31
CA TYR A 105 13.43 16.55 -21.19
C TYR A 105 14.14 15.37 -21.82
N LYS A 106 15.39 15.57 -22.25
CA LYS A 106 16.24 14.49 -22.77
C LYS A 106 16.55 13.42 -21.71
N GLN A 107 16.76 13.82 -20.45
CA GLN A 107 17.03 12.89 -19.34
C GLN A 107 15.84 11.99 -19.05
N ILE A 108 14.61 12.50 -19.16
CA ILE A 108 13.37 11.74 -18.98
C ILE A 108 12.86 11.08 -20.29
N GLY A 109 13.63 11.12 -21.38
CA GLY A 109 13.31 10.43 -22.63
C GLY A 109 12.25 11.11 -23.52
N VAL A 110 11.96 12.39 -23.30
CA VAL A 110 11.09 13.20 -24.18
C VAL A 110 11.87 13.60 -25.45
N ALA A 111 11.20 13.57 -26.61
CA ALA A 111 11.83 13.84 -27.90
C ALA A 111 12.32 15.29 -28.01
N ASP A 112 13.42 15.49 -28.78
CA ASP A 112 14.03 16.81 -28.97
C ASP A 112 13.01 17.87 -29.44
N GLY A 113 12.84 18.92 -28.64
CA GLY A 113 11.95 20.05 -28.95
C GLY A 113 10.47 19.83 -28.58
N GLU A 114 10.14 18.75 -27.87
CA GLU A 114 8.84 18.56 -27.24
C GLU A 114 8.86 19.03 -25.78
N GLU A 115 7.84 19.81 -25.37
CA GLU A 115 7.60 20.18 -23.98
C GLU A 115 6.42 19.36 -23.44
N CYS A 116 6.49 18.99 -22.16
CA CYS A 116 5.45 18.21 -21.50
C CYS A 116 5.08 18.89 -20.18
N GLY A 117 3.87 19.44 -20.07
CA GLY A 117 3.33 19.97 -18.81
C GLY A 117 4.00 21.23 -18.27
N ASP A 118 3.61 21.62 -17.06
CA ASP A 118 4.21 22.72 -16.32
C ASP A 118 5.43 22.21 -15.55
N LEU A 119 6.56 22.91 -15.70
CA LEU A 119 7.86 22.52 -15.15
C LEU A 119 8.21 23.35 -13.93
N VAL A 120 8.35 22.70 -12.78
CA VAL A 120 9.01 23.28 -11.60
C VAL A 120 10.50 23.03 -11.70
N THR A 121 11.29 24.07 -11.47
CA THR A 121 12.75 23.99 -11.45
C THR A 121 13.26 24.60 -10.16
N LEU A 122 13.98 23.80 -9.37
CA LEU A 122 14.50 24.19 -8.07
C LEU A 122 16.02 24.05 -8.06
N ARG A 123 16.75 25.11 -7.74
CA ARG A 123 18.21 25.03 -7.60
C ARG A 123 18.56 24.27 -6.31
N ALA A 124 19.57 23.41 -6.35
CA ALA A 124 19.96 22.62 -5.17
C ALA A 124 20.32 23.50 -3.96
N GLU A 125 21.01 24.63 -4.18
CA GLU A 125 21.35 25.58 -3.11
C GLU A 125 20.14 26.29 -2.51
N ASP A 126 19.10 26.55 -3.33
CA ASP A 126 17.86 27.17 -2.86
C ASP A 126 17.05 26.18 -2.02
N ILE A 127 16.97 24.90 -2.43
CA ILE A 127 16.38 23.82 -1.62
C ILE A 127 17.11 23.70 -0.30
N LYS A 128 18.45 23.67 -0.34
CA LYS A 128 19.25 23.57 0.88
C LYS A 128 18.95 24.71 1.85
N SER A 129 18.95 25.95 1.35
CA SER A 129 18.64 27.13 2.16
C SER A 129 17.24 27.05 2.76
N PHE A 130 16.25 26.63 1.95
CA PHE A 130 14.86 26.46 2.39
C PHE A 130 14.73 25.41 3.49
N VAL A 131 15.30 24.22 3.31
CA VAL A 131 15.24 23.12 4.28
C VAL A 131 15.84 23.54 5.62
N GLU A 132 17.02 24.16 5.59
CA GLU A 132 17.76 24.57 6.80
C GLU A 132 17.09 25.73 7.55
N SER A 133 16.35 26.61 6.85
CA SER A 133 15.62 27.72 7.49
C SER A 133 14.24 27.32 8.00
N HIS A 134 13.54 26.41 7.30
CA HIS A 134 12.16 26.03 7.58
C HIS A 134 12.00 24.74 8.39
N THR A 135 13.06 23.97 8.61
CA THR A 135 13.00 22.72 9.38
C THR A 135 14.28 22.48 10.17
N ASP A 136 14.32 21.40 10.96
CA ASP A 136 15.54 20.89 11.58
C ASP A 136 16.27 19.82 10.75
N ALA A 137 15.82 19.57 9.52
CA ALA A 137 16.50 18.65 8.61
C ALA A 137 17.74 19.31 7.97
N SER A 138 18.69 18.47 7.54
CA SER A 138 19.77 18.89 6.65
C SER A 138 19.45 18.51 5.21
N TYR A 139 19.87 19.33 4.25
CA TYR A 139 19.83 18.99 2.83
C TYR A 139 20.47 17.62 2.52
N GLU A 140 21.58 17.31 3.19
CA GLU A 140 22.28 16.05 2.97
C GLU A 140 21.46 14.82 3.37
N ASP A 141 20.55 14.97 4.34
CA ASP A 141 19.68 13.90 4.83
C ASP A 141 18.43 13.70 3.96
N ILE A 142 18.07 14.71 3.17
CA ILE A 142 16.81 14.75 2.41
C ILE A 142 17.00 14.67 0.90
N LYS A 143 18.19 14.96 0.37
CA LYS A 143 18.44 15.00 -1.09
C LYS A 143 18.04 13.70 -1.82
N ASP A 144 18.19 12.55 -1.15
CA ASP A 144 17.83 11.24 -1.69
C ASP A 144 16.34 10.89 -1.47
N LYS A 145 15.59 11.77 -0.78
CA LYS A 145 14.14 11.70 -0.54
C LYS A 145 13.35 12.68 -1.41
N ILE A 146 14.02 13.50 -2.22
CA ILE A 146 13.36 14.38 -3.19
C ILE A 146 13.07 13.54 -4.44
N ASP A 147 11.80 13.26 -4.69
CA ASP A 147 11.34 12.45 -5.84
C ASP A 147 11.29 13.27 -7.15
N PHE A 148 12.25 14.16 -7.35
CA PHE A 148 12.36 15.01 -8.54
C PHE A 148 13.59 14.57 -9.34
N GLU A 149 13.54 14.77 -10.66
CA GLU A 149 14.67 14.46 -11.52
C GLU A 149 15.80 15.45 -11.28
N TYR A 150 17.00 14.95 -10.99
CA TYR A 150 18.16 15.80 -10.73
C TYR A 150 19.07 15.89 -11.95
N VAL A 151 19.20 17.09 -12.53
CA VAL A 151 20.08 17.34 -13.68
C VAL A 151 21.39 17.97 -13.20
N LYS A 152 22.41 17.14 -13.07
CA LYS A 152 23.75 17.50 -12.55
C LYS A 152 24.43 18.67 -13.28
N GLU A 153 24.18 18.85 -14.58
CA GLU A 153 24.76 19.94 -15.36
C GLU A 153 24.37 21.32 -14.82
N TYR A 154 23.16 21.43 -14.27
CA TYR A 154 22.56 22.68 -13.78
C TYR A 154 22.41 22.71 -12.26
N ASP A 155 22.82 21.65 -11.55
CA ASP A 155 22.72 21.54 -10.08
C ASP A 155 21.30 21.87 -9.58
N SER A 156 20.31 21.25 -10.23
CA SER A 156 18.89 21.59 -10.07
C SER A 156 18.01 20.34 -10.16
N TYR A 157 16.86 20.42 -9.47
CA TYR A 157 15.81 19.41 -9.46
C TYR A 157 14.63 19.88 -10.30
N TYR A 158 14.00 18.94 -10.99
CA TYR A 158 12.95 19.19 -11.95
C TYR A 158 11.78 18.25 -11.70
N SER A 159 10.57 18.79 -11.76
CA SER A 159 9.35 18.00 -11.72
C SER A 159 8.33 18.57 -12.68
N LEU A 160 7.67 17.68 -13.40
CA LEU A 160 6.46 18.02 -14.13
C LEU A 160 5.30 17.98 -13.16
N HIS A 161 4.58 19.08 -13.05
CA HIS A 161 3.48 19.18 -12.09
C HIS A 161 2.19 19.61 -12.79
N GLY A 162 1.07 19.32 -12.13
CA GLY A 162 -0.24 19.88 -12.42
C GLY A 162 -0.77 20.70 -11.24
N ASP A 163 -1.94 21.32 -11.41
CA ASP A 163 -2.62 22.10 -10.37
C ASP A 163 -3.36 21.19 -9.36
N SER A 164 -2.68 20.19 -8.78
CA SER A 164 -3.32 19.11 -8.01
C SER A 164 -3.08 19.12 -6.50
N ASN A 165 -1.97 19.70 -6.00
CA ASN A 165 -1.55 19.52 -4.60
C ASN A 165 -1.79 20.76 -3.72
N TRP A 166 -2.40 21.81 -4.26
CA TRP A 166 -2.76 22.99 -3.48
C TRP A 166 -3.89 22.68 -2.51
N VAL A 167 -3.71 22.95 -1.22
CA VAL A 167 -4.73 22.75 -0.20
C VAL A 167 -5.20 24.08 0.40
N ASN A 168 -6.52 24.27 0.50
CA ASN A 168 -7.08 25.52 1.04
C ASN A 168 -7.49 25.33 2.50
N TYR A 169 -6.82 26.05 3.40
CA TYR A 169 -7.13 26.03 4.83
C TYR A 169 -7.34 27.45 5.39
N SER A 170 -8.09 27.55 6.48
CA SER A 170 -8.17 28.78 7.28
C SER A 170 -7.89 28.50 8.75
N CYS A 171 -7.09 29.37 9.38
CA CYS A 171 -6.73 29.27 10.79
C CYS A 171 -7.93 29.63 11.65
N GLN A 172 -8.47 28.66 12.40
CA GLN A 172 -9.66 28.84 13.23
C GLN A 172 -9.30 29.20 14.67
N SER A 173 -8.20 28.65 15.17
CA SER A 173 -7.74 28.89 16.52
C SER A 173 -6.25 28.59 16.64
N GLY A 174 -5.66 28.99 17.76
CA GLY A 174 -4.31 28.58 18.10
C GLY A 174 -3.85 29.21 19.39
N LYS A 175 -2.74 28.67 19.91
CA LYS A 175 -2.05 29.17 21.08
C LYS A 175 -0.61 29.47 20.74
N LYS A 176 -0.05 30.45 21.44
CA LYS A 176 1.38 30.73 21.40
C LYS A 176 2.00 30.74 22.78
N LEU A 177 3.21 30.21 22.86
CA LEU A 177 4.09 30.29 24.02
C LEU A 177 5.42 30.87 23.55
N ASN A 178 5.66 32.15 23.83
CA ASN A 178 6.77 32.92 23.26
C ASN A 178 6.73 32.89 21.71
N ASP A 179 7.77 32.36 21.07
CA ASP A 179 7.90 32.23 19.63
C ASP A 179 7.40 30.88 19.09
N GLN A 180 6.78 30.04 19.93
CA GLN A 180 6.23 28.75 19.54
C GLN A 180 4.71 28.84 19.36
N TYR A 181 4.19 28.17 18.34
CA TYR A 181 2.80 28.24 17.94
C TYR A 181 2.24 26.84 17.73
N VAL A 182 0.99 26.65 18.15
CA VAL A 182 0.14 25.53 17.75
C VAL A 182 -1.14 26.12 17.22
N ILE A 183 -1.47 25.84 15.96
CA ILE A 183 -2.68 26.36 15.32
C ILE A 183 -3.54 25.23 14.80
N GLN A 184 -4.85 25.47 14.77
CA GLN A 184 -5.83 24.57 14.15
C GLN A 184 -6.36 25.21 12.89
N MET A 185 -6.17 24.51 11.79
CA MET A 185 -6.50 24.93 10.44
C MET A 185 -7.68 24.09 9.95
N LYS A 186 -8.74 24.76 9.53
CA LYS A 186 -9.93 24.12 8.96
C LYS A 186 -9.85 24.09 7.45
N ASN A 187 -10.06 22.91 6.87
CA ASN A 187 -10.10 22.76 5.42
C ASN A 187 -11.29 23.57 4.83
N GLN A 188 -11.02 24.31 3.74
CA GLN A 188 -11.98 25.21 3.09
C GLN A 188 -12.63 24.63 1.84
N TYR A 189 -12.33 23.39 1.43
CA TYR A 189 -13.07 22.69 0.37
C TYR A 189 -14.55 22.41 0.75
N LEU A 190 -15.07 22.96 1.85
CA LEU A 190 -16.26 22.48 2.54
C LEU A 190 -17.30 23.59 2.85
N GLU A 191 -18.37 23.60 2.06
CA GLU A 191 -19.74 23.66 2.61
C GLU A 191 -20.63 22.46 2.16
N ASP A 192 -20.31 21.73 1.08
CA ASP A 192 -21.29 20.84 0.41
C ASP A 192 -20.95 19.34 0.24
N ASP A 193 -19.77 18.81 0.65
CA ASP A 193 -19.39 17.40 0.37
C ASP A 193 -18.66 16.68 1.53
N ASN A 194 -19.23 15.59 2.05
CA ASN A 194 -18.67 14.79 3.15
C ASN A 194 -17.40 14.00 2.75
N SER A 195 -17.14 13.80 1.45
CA SER A 195 -16.00 13.02 0.96
C SER A 195 -14.64 13.65 1.28
N ASN A 196 -14.58 14.96 1.49
CA ASN A 196 -13.29 15.64 1.68
C ASN A 196 -12.68 15.44 3.08
N TYR A 197 -13.42 14.94 4.09
CA TYR A 197 -12.86 14.70 5.44
C TYR A 197 -11.85 13.54 5.46
N CYS A 198 -11.98 12.56 4.57
CA CYS A 198 -11.05 11.43 4.49
C CYS A 198 -9.83 11.68 3.58
N ASP A 199 -9.88 12.74 2.75
CA ASP A 199 -8.79 13.10 1.85
C ASP A 199 -8.02 14.34 2.32
N TYR A 200 -8.69 15.30 2.94
CA TYR A 200 -8.09 16.53 3.46
C TYR A 200 -8.76 16.97 4.78
N PRO A 201 -8.54 16.24 5.89
CA PRO A 201 -9.10 16.58 7.19
C PRO A 201 -8.57 17.92 7.71
N ASP A 202 -9.26 18.47 8.72
CA ASP A 202 -8.71 19.58 9.50
C ASP A 202 -7.33 19.21 10.08
N ILE A 203 -6.46 20.19 10.31
CA ILE A 203 -5.06 19.94 10.66
C ILE A 203 -4.60 20.82 11.83
N GLU A 204 -3.85 20.22 12.76
CA GLU A 204 -3.07 20.95 13.75
C GLU A 204 -1.63 21.11 13.26
N VAL A 205 -1.07 22.31 13.41
CA VAL A 205 0.27 22.62 12.93
C VAL A 205 1.06 23.25 14.06
N THR A 206 2.25 22.69 14.31
CA THR A 206 3.19 23.18 15.32
C THR A 206 4.43 23.73 14.62
N PHE A 207 4.79 24.96 14.97
CA PHE A 207 5.92 25.66 14.37
C PHE A 207 6.50 26.71 15.31
N VAL A 208 7.74 27.11 15.05
CA VAL A 208 8.45 28.13 15.82
C VAL A 208 8.87 29.27 14.90
N LYS A 209 8.71 30.50 15.37
CA LYS A 209 9.20 31.68 14.66
C LYS A 209 10.72 31.74 14.76
N ASN A 210 11.40 31.86 13.62
CA ASN A 210 12.85 31.93 13.52
C ASN A 210 13.25 33.12 12.64
N GLY A 211 13.43 34.30 13.26
CA GLY A 211 13.69 35.53 12.51
C GLY A 211 12.45 35.98 11.74
N ASP A 212 12.58 36.06 10.42
CA ASP A 212 11.50 36.43 9.50
C ASP A 212 10.70 35.20 9.01
N ASP A 213 11.24 33.98 9.21
CA ASP A 213 10.67 32.72 8.75
C ASP A 213 9.99 31.95 9.90
N TYR A 214 9.25 30.90 9.54
CA TYR A 214 8.69 29.94 10.50
C TYR A 214 9.26 28.55 10.23
N LYS A 215 9.84 27.96 11.27
CA LYS A 215 10.34 26.60 11.24
C LYS A 215 9.23 25.63 11.63
N MET A 216 8.89 24.75 10.71
CA MET A 216 7.89 23.69 10.87
C MET A 216 8.44 22.58 11.77
N ILE A 217 7.68 22.23 12.80
CA ILE A 217 8.06 21.18 13.76
C ILE A 217 7.28 19.91 13.48
N SER A 218 5.96 20.01 13.43
CA SER A 218 5.07 18.88 13.18
C SER A 218 3.71 19.34 12.68
N ASN A 219 2.94 18.41 12.12
CA ASN A 219 1.52 18.58 11.91
C ASN A 219 0.76 17.26 12.17
N GLU A 220 -0.54 17.36 12.42
CA GLU A 220 -1.40 16.20 12.65
C GLU A 220 -2.77 16.42 12.01
N TRP A 221 -3.21 15.42 11.25
CA TRP A 221 -4.53 15.40 10.65
C TRP A 221 -5.59 14.94 11.65
N PHE A 222 -6.65 15.73 11.77
CA PHE A 222 -7.80 15.45 12.63
C PHE A 222 -8.81 14.56 11.93
N TRP A 223 -8.44 13.28 11.78
CA TRP A 223 -9.24 12.29 11.10
C TRP A 223 -10.66 12.16 11.68
N GLU A 224 -10.86 12.25 13.00
CA GLU A 224 -12.19 11.98 13.59
C GLU A 224 -13.20 13.15 13.48
N VAL A 225 -12.86 14.27 12.82
CA VAL A 225 -13.83 15.35 12.58
C VAL A 225 -14.92 14.88 11.62
N GLY A 226 -16.16 14.84 12.11
CA GLY A 226 -17.32 14.44 11.31
C GLY A 226 -17.53 12.93 11.18
N ASN A 227 -16.77 12.12 11.91
CA ASN A 227 -16.92 10.66 11.90
C ASN A 227 -18.23 10.18 12.55
N ASP A 228 -18.52 8.89 12.38
CA ASP A 228 -19.45 8.17 13.27
C ASP A 228 -18.67 7.54 14.44
N PRO A 229 -18.79 8.09 15.65
CA PRO A 229 -18.08 7.56 16.81
C PRO A 229 -18.58 6.17 17.24
N ASN A 230 -19.74 5.70 16.77
CA ASN A 230 -20.22 4.35 17.09
C ASN A 230 -19.56 3.27 16.22
N GLN A 231 -19.01 3.66 15.06
CA GLN A 231 -18.34 2.79 14.11
C GLN A 231 -16.88 3.21 13.89
N THR A 232 -16.31 3.98 14.81
CA THR A 232 -14.89 4.36 14.82
C THR A 232 -14.22 3.79 16.07
N PHE A 233 -13.22 2.93 15.89
CA PHE A 233 -12.58 2.21 16.99
C PHE A 233 -11.18 1.68 16.62
N ASP A 234 -10.42 1.28 17.64
CA ASP A 234 -9.08 0.74 17.47
C ASP A 234 -9.13 -0.67 16.87
N ILE A 235 -8.24 -0.94 15.91
CA ILE A 235 -8.07 -2.24 15.28
C ILE A 235 -6.61 -2.69 15.34
N LYS A 236 -6.38 -3.99 15.25
CA LYS A 236 -5.05 -4.53 15.02
C LYS A 236 -4.82 -4.55 13.50
N VAL A 237 -3.92 -3.72 13.01
CA VAL A 237 -3.50 -3.77 11.60
C VAL A 237 -2.37 -4.78 11.48
N PRO A 238 -2.49 -5.81 10.63
CA PRO A 238 -1.40 -6.77 10.41
C PRO A 238 -0.11 -6.06 9.99
N GLY A 239 1.06 -6.59 10.37
CA GLY A 239 2.36 -5.96 10.09
C GLY A 239 2.74 -4.78 10.98
N HIS A 240 1.81 -4.23 11.77
CA HIS A 240 2.06 -3.07 12.63
C HIS A 240 2.00 -3.40 14.13
N ASP A 241 2.98 -2.88 14.90
CA ASP A 241 3.06 -3.06 16.35
C ASP A 241 2.08 -2.15 17.11
N ASN A 242 1.85 -0.94 16.59
CA ASN A 242 0.92 0.03 17.17
C ASN A 242 -0.51 -0.28 16.70
N PRO A 243 -1.52 -0.10 17.58
CA PRO A 243 -2.91 -0.23 17.15
C PRO A 243 -3.21 0.79 16.05
N GLY A 244 -3.89 0.33 15.00
CA GLY A 244 -4.48 1.23 14.03
C GLY A 244 -5.86 1.71 14.48
N ARG A 245 -6.42 2.64 13.73
CA ARG A 245 -7.75 3.20 13.96
C ARG A 245 -8.59 3.05 12.71
N LEU A 246 -9.71 2.35 12.81
CA LEU A 246 -10.74 2.37 11.76
C LEU A 246 -11.65 3.57 12.02
N ILE A 247 -11.79 4.45 11.02
CA ILE A 247 -12.59 5.66 11.11
C ILE A 247 -13.64 5.63 9.99
N THR A 248 -14.89 5.92 10.36
CA THR A 248 -16.03 5.84 9.45
C THR A 248 -16.74 7.18 9.37
N TYR A 249 -17.23 7.55 8.19
CA TYR A 249 -18.02 8.75 7.95
C TYR A 249 -19.31 8.34 7.26
N GLN A 250 -20.43 8.82 7.77
CA GLN A 250 -21.73 8.54 7.16
C GLN A 250 -21.89 9.38 5.89
N GLY A 251 -22.48 8.76 4.87
CA GLY A 251 -22.89 9.45 3.66
C GLY A 251 -24.23 10.16 3.84
N ASN A 252 -24.90 10.43 2.73
CA ASN A 252 -26.21 11.04 2.73
C ASN A 252 -27.10 10.40 1.67
N SER A 253 -28.11 9.65 2.11
CA SER A 253 -29.05 8.94 1.22
C SER A 253 -29.98 9.88 0.44
N GLU A 254 -30.20 11.11 0.89
CA GLU A 254 -31.03 12.09 0.15
C GLU A 254 -30.27 12.69 -1.04
N THR A 255 -28.96 12.89 -0.91
CA THR A 255 -28.11 13.43 -1.98
C THR A 255 -27.40 12.35 -2.79
N GLY A 256 -27.34 11.11 -2.26
CA GLY A 256 -26.57 10.01 -2.82
C GLY A 256 -25.07 10.09 -2.49
N ALA A 257 -24.66 10.95 -1.55
CA ALA A 257 -23.26 11.03 -1.13
C ALA A 257 -22.83 9.74 -0.42
N ALA A 258 -21.69 9.19 -0.81
CA ALA A 258 -21.14 7.97 -0.26
C ALA A 258 -20.74 8.15 1.22
N ALA A 259 -20.82 7.06 1.98
CA ALA A 259 -20.10 6.90 3.22
C ALA A 259 -18.61 6.68 2.91
N HIS A 260 -17.72 6.90 3.89
CA HIS A 260 -16.28 6.69 3.72
C HIS A 260 -15.71 5.91 4.91
N MET A 261 -14.67 5.13 4.66
CA MET A 261 -13.94 4.42 5.70
C MET A 261 -12.45 4.49 5.43
N ILE A 262 -11.67 4.76 6.47
CA ILE A 262 -10.21 4.78 6.41
C ILE A 262 -9.64 4.00 7.58
N VAL A 263 -8.45 3.44 7.37
CA VAL A 263 -7.61 2.90 8.43
C VAL A 263 -6.40 3.81 8.58
N THR A 264 -6.09 4.20 9.81
CA THR A 264 -4.87 4.95 10.12
C THR A 264 -3.96 4.16 11.02
N VAL A 265 -2.65 4.35 10.86
CA VAL A 265 -1.61 3.84 11.75
C VAL A 265 -0.65 4.99 12.01
N ASP A 266 -0.25 5.17 13.27
CA ASP A 266 0.72 6.21 13.66
C ASP A 266 0.34 7.64 13.26
N GLY A 267 -0.96 7.93 13.15
CA GLY A 267 -1.51 9.23 12.76
C GLY A 267 -1.58 9.47 11.25
N LYS A 268 -1.15 8.50 10.42
CA LYS A 268 -1.15 8.57 8.95
C LYS A 268 -2.20 7.62 8.38
N ARG A 269 -2.74 7.93 7.19
CA ARG A 269 -3.61 7.01 6.47
C ARG A 269 -2.79 5.79 6.07
N PHE A 270 -3.17 4.64 6.60
CA PHE A 270 -2.68 3.35 6.16
C PHE A 270 -3.48 2.90 4.93
N ASP A 271 -4.81 3.05 4.97
CA ASP A 271 -5.66 2.58 3.89
C ASP A 271 -6.98 3.36 3.76
N TRP A 272 -7.57 3.27 2.57
CA TRP A 272 -8.91 3.74 2.25
C TRP A 272 -9.76 2.57 1.74
N LEU A 273 -10.85 2.30 2.46
CA LEU A 273 -11.73 1.18 2.11
C LEU A 273 -12.84 1.70 1.20
N GLY A 274 -12.82 1.25 -0.06
CA GLY A 274 -13.86 1.59 -1.04
C GLY A 274 -15.24 1.19 -0.54
N THR A 275 -16.13 2.16 -0.37
CA THR A 275 -17.51 1.99 0.14
C THR A 275 -18.51 1.82 -1.01
N TRP A 276 -18.16 1.04 -2.01
CA TRP A 276 -18.97 0.83 -3.21
C TRP A 276 -18.91 -0.62 -3.67
N TYR A 277 -19.92 -1.04 -4.44
CA TYR A 277 -19.95 -2.37 -5.05
C TYR A 277 -20.42 -2.30 -6.50
N GLY A 278 -19.89 -3.20 -7.33
CA GLY A 278 -20.38 -3.43 -8.69
C GLY A 278 -21.41 -4.55 -8.74
N ASP A 279 -22.48 -4.36 -9.52
CA ASP A 279 -23.37 -5.46 -9.94
C ASP A 279 -23.38 -5.50 -11.48
N ALA A 280 -23.73 -6.64 -12.08
CA ALA A 280 -23.77 -6.82 -13.53
C ALA A 280 -24.66 -5.78 -14.26
N ASP A 281 -25.61 -5.16 -13.55
CA ASP A 281 -26.54 -4.16 -14.06
C ASP A 281 -26.16 -2.70 -13.73
N ASN A 282 -25.26 -2.45 -12.76
CA ASN A 282 -24.86 -1.10 -12.34
C ASN A 282 -23.34 -1.01 -12.17
N MET A 283 -22.72 -0.05 -12.86
CA MET A 283 -21.27 0.12 -12.90
C MET A 283 -20.64 0.37 -11.52
N SER A 284 -21.38 0.98 -10.58
CA SER A 284 -21.03 1.10 -9.16
C SER A 284 -22.26 1.60 -8.36
N ILE A 285 -22.49 1.09 -7.16
CA ILE A 285 -23.44 1.61 -6.18
C ILE A 285 -22.70 1.86 -4.87
N ASP A 286 -22.86 3.08 -4.33
CA ASP A 286 -22.22 3.49 -3.09
C ASP A 286 -23.05 3.11 -1.86
N PHE A 287 -22.35 2.69 -0.80
CA PHE A 287 -22.90 2.66 0.54
C PHE A 287 -23.09 4.10 1.01
N THR A 288 -24.26 4.41 1.56
CA THR A 288 -24.54 5.73 2.15
C THR A 288 -24.59 5.68 3.67
N THR A 289 -24.88 4.52 4.26
CA THR A 289 -24.91 4.33 5.71
C THR A 289 -24.10 3.11 6.13
N ILE A 290 -23.13 3.29 7.02
CA ILE A 290 -22.41 2.19 7.68
C ILE A 290 -23.15 1.83 8.97
N LYS A 291 -23.70 0.61 9.05
CA LYS A 291 -24.51 0.17 10.20
C LYS A 291 -23.69 -0.54 11.26
N ALA A 292 -22.72 -1.34 10.84
CA ALA A 292 -21.85 -2.08 11.72
C ALA A 292 -20.57 -2.51 11.00
N VAL A 293 -19.45 -2.49 11.72
CA VAL A 293 -18.19 -3.07 11.25
C VAL A 293 -17.74 -4.20 12.19
N GLY A 294 -17.24 -5.29 11.61
CA GLY A 294 -16.68 -6.45 12.30
C GLY A 294 -15.26 -6.72 11.85
N ILE A 295 -14.42 -7.15 12.80
CA ILE A 295 -13.01 -7.47 12.57
C ILE A 295 -12.80 -8.94 12.91
N PHE A 296 -12.45 -9.75 11.91
CA PHE A 296 -12.11 -11.17 12.08
C PHE A 296 -11.58 -11.76 10.77
N ASP A 297 -10.55 -12.60 10.87
CA ASP A 297 -10.02 -13.44 9.79
C ASP A 297 -11.11 -14.36 9.17
N PHE A 298 -11.67 -13.98 8.02
CA PHE A 298 -12.59 -14.82 7.26
C PHE A 298 -11.92 -15.54 6.10
N THR A 299 -10.73 -15.11 5.66
CA THR A 299 -9.94 -15.72 4.58
C THR A 299 -9.11 -16.93 5.03
N ALA A 300 -8.97 -17.14 6.35
CA ALA A 300 -8.15 -18.15 7.02
C ALA A 300 -6.63 -17.91 6.95
N ASP A 301 -6.18 -16.71 6.60
CA ASP A 301 -4.75 -16.41 6.40
C ASP A 301 -4.01 -15.93 7.64
N GLY A 302 -4.71 -15.77 8.77
CA GLY A 302 -4.16 -15.31 10.04
C GLY A 302 -4.09 -13.80 10.19
N ALA A 303 -4.54 -13.04 9.19
CA ALA A 303 -4.74 -11.61 9.26
C ALA A 303 -6.20 -11.28 9.61
N ASP A 304 -6.40 -10.24 10.44
CA ASP A 304 -7.75 -9.78 10.74
C ASP A 304 -8.32 -9.02 9.53
N ASP A 305 -9.39 -9.54 8.93
CA ASP A 305 -10.14 -8.90 7.85
C ASP A 305 -11.24 -7.95 8.36
N ILE A 306 -11.82 -7.16 7.45
CA ILE A 306 -12.89 -6.21 7.74
C ILE A 306 -14.19 -6.61 7.05
N VAL A 307 -15.28 -6.66 7.83
CA VAL A 307 -16.64 -6.95 7.36
C VAL A 307 -17.55 -5.79 7.68
N VAL A 308 -18.29 -5.31 6.69
CA VAL A 308 -19.12 -4.10 6.81
C VAL A 308 -20.56 -4.41 6.45
N VAL A 309 -21.48 -4.15 7.38
CA VAL A 309 -22.92 -4.11 7.09
C VAL A 309 -23.29 -2.66 6.81
N ALA A 310 -23.83 -2.41 5.62
CA ALA A 310 -24.14 -1.07 5.13
C ALA A 310 -25.50 -1.00 4.42
N GLU A 311 -25.97 0.21 4.13
CA GLU A 311 -27.15 0.48 3.30
C GLU A 311 -26.80 1.42 2.13
N ASP A 312 -27.36 1.15 0.95
CA ASP A 312 -27.29 2.05 -0.21
C ASP A 312 -28.29 3.23 -0.07
N ALA A 313 -28.29 4.15 -1.03
CA ALA A 313 -29.22 5.30 -1.03
C ALA A 313 -30.71 4.91 -1.11
N ASN A 314 -31.02 3.68 -1.54
CA ASN A 314 -32.39 3.15 -1.60
C ASN A 314 -32.80 2.41 -0.31
N GLY A 315 -31.91 2.33 0.69
CA GLY A 315 -32.11 1.56 1.92
C GLY A 315 -32.00 0.05 1.72
N LYS A 316 -31.36 -0.42 0.64
CA LYS A 316 -31.01 -1.83 0.47
C LYS A 316 -29.78 -2.13 1.31
N GLU A 317 -29.83 -3.23 2.08
CA GLU A 317 -28.71 -3.66 2.92
C GLU A 317 -27.67 -4.46 2.13
N HIS A 318 -26.40 -4.25 2.49
CA HIS A 318 -25.21 -4.83 1.88
C HIS A 318 -24.26 -5.42 2.93
N VAL A 319 -23.44 -6.39 2.51
CA VAL A 319 -22.36 -6.93 3.33
C VAL A 319 -21.06 -6.88 2.54
N GLY A 320 -20.31 -5.80 2.68
CA GLY A 320 -18.99 -5.65 2.08
C GLY A 320 -17.94 -6.46 2.84
N LEU A 321 -17.18 -7.28 2.11
CA LEU A 321 -16.04 -8.02 2.64
C LEU A 321 -14.74 -7.39 2.14
N TYR A 322 -13.81 -7.11 3.06
CA TYR A 322 -12.50 -6.54 2.77
C TYR A 322 -11.43 -7.44 3.37
N GLU A 323 -10.63 -8.07 2.52
CA GLU A 323 -9.56 -8.98 2.94
C GLU A 323 -8.24 -8.23 3.13
N TYR A 324 -7.46 -8.58 4.15
CA TYR A 324 -6.10 -8.06 4.27
C TYR A 324 -5.14 -8.87 3.38
N GLY A 325 -4.32 -8.19 2.58
CA GLY A 325 -3.34 -8.87 1.74
C GLY A 325 -2.42 -7.92 0.99
N VAL A 326 -1.59 -8.50 0.13
CA VAL A 326 -0.73 -7.75 -0.81
C VAL A 326 -1.41 -7.73 -2.17
N PHE A 327 -1.66 -6.54 -2.70
CA PHE A 327 -2.20 -6.32 -4.04
C PHE A 327 -1.35 -5.29 -4.77
N TYR A 328 -0.85 -5.61 -5.97
CA TYR A 328 0.11 -4.80 -6.73
C TYR A 328 1.29 -4.29 -5.88
N ASP A 329 1.90 -5.18 -5.08
CA ASP A 329 3.03 -4.89 -4.19
C ASP A 329 2.71 -3.90 -3.05
N VAL A 330 1.44 -3.63 -2.78
CA VAL A 330 0.97 -2.79 -1.67
C VAL A 330 0.21 -3.65 -0.67
N GLU A 331 0.61 -3.61 0.60
CA GLU A 331 -0.13 -4.22 1.71
C GLU A 331 -1.33 -3.35 2.10
N GLY A 332 -2.49 -3.98 2.28
CA GLY A 332 -3.70 -3.28 2.69
C GLY A 332 -4.96 -4.15 2.70
N TYR A 333 -6.08 -3.52 2.99
CA TYR A 333 -7.42 -4.07 2.94
C TYR A 333 -8.04 -3.88 1.56
N ASN A 334 -8.26 -4.99 0.86
CA ASN A 334 -8.80 -5.01 -0.48
C ASN A 334 -10.28 -5.41 -0.46
N TYR A 335 -11.12 -4.67 -1.18
CA TYR A 335 -12.52 -5.05 -1.34
C TYR A 335 -12.61 -6.37 -2.12
N LEU A 336 -13.21 -7.38 -1.50
CA LEU A 336 -13.40 -8.70 -2.09
C LEU A 336 -14.74 -8.79 -2.84
N THR A 337 -15.87 -8.63 -2.15
CA THR A 337 -17.21 -8.76 -2.74
C THR A 337 -18.33 -8.28 -1.81
N ASP A 338 -19.55 -8.09 -2.37
CA ASP A 338 -20.78 -7.92 -1.59
C ASP A 338 -21.44 -9.28 -1.38
N ALA A 339 -21.37 -9.77 -0.15
CA ALA A 339 -21.91 -11.07 0.24
C ALA A 339 -23.42 -11.06 0.55
N SER A 340 -24.10 -9.90 0.47
CA SER A 340 -25.50 -9.74 0.88
C SER A 340 -26.46 -10.72 0.21
N ASN A 341 -26.34 -10.92 -1.11
CA ASN A 341 -27.16 -11.86 -1.87
C ASN A 341 -26.89 -13.31 -1.44
N TRP A 342 -25.66 -13.67 -1.12
CA TRP A 342 -25.34 -15.01 -0.65
C TRP A 342 -25.97 -15.22 0.73
N ILE A 343 -25.75 -14.30 1.66
CA ILE A 343 -26.28 -14.40 3.02
C ILE A 343 -27.80 -14.48 3.01
N THR A 344 -28.48 -13.52 2.38
CA THR A 344 -29.95 -13.41 2.43
C THR A 344 -30.70 -14.54 1.70
N ASN A 345 -30.13 -15.10 0.63
CA ASN A 345 -30.78 -16.20 -0.11
C ASN A 345 -30.70 -17.54 0.63
N TYR A 346 -29.63 -17.77 1.40
CA TYR A 346 -29.42 -19.04 2.11
C TYR A 346 -29.76 -18.95 3.60
N TYR A 347 -29.74 -17.75 4.19
CA TYR A 347 -30.01 -17.46 5.59
C TYR A 347 -31.01 -16.31 5.68
N SER A 348 -32.18 -16.58 6.28
CA SER A 348 -33.25 -15.59 6.43
C SER A 348 -33.09 -14.70 7.67
N GLU A 349 -31.88 -14.60 8.21
CA GLU A 349 -31.60 -13.83 9.41
C GLU A 349 -31.25 -12.39 9.06
N GLU A 350 -31.42 -11.49 10.03
CA GLU A 350 -31.04 -10.09 9.91
C GLU A 350 -29.53 -9.94 9.68
N LEU A 351 -29.13 -9.00 8.83
CA LEU A 351 -27.73 -8.71 8.54
C LEU A 351 -27.10 -7.98 9.73
N THR A 352 -26.45 -8.75 10.59
CA THR A 352 -25.69 -8.26 11.75
C THR A 352 -24.32 -8.91 11.77
N ILE A 353 -23.31 -8.24 12.32
CA ILE A 353 -21.94 -8.80 12.40
C ILE A 353 -21.89 -10.21 13.01
N PRO A 354 -22.60 -10.54 14.12
CA PRO A 354 -22.61 -11.90 14.65
C PRO A 354 -23.21 -12.95 13.70
N ASN A 355 -24.26 -12.59 12.95
CA ASN A 355 -24.89 -13.50 11.99
C ASN A 355 -24.01 -13.68 10.75
N VAL A 356 -23.41 -12.59 10.25
CA VAL A 356 -22.44 -12.65 9.14
C VAL A 356 -21.22 -13.47 9.54
N LYS A 357 -20.69 -13.31 10.76
CA LYS A 357 -19.58 -14.10 11.27
C LYS A 357 -19.94 -15.58 11.44
N SER A 358 -21.11 -15.88 12.03
CA SER A 358 -21.64 -17.24 12.11
C SER A 358 -21.79 -17.87 10.74
N TYR A 359 -22.21 -17.07 9.77
CA TYR A 359 -22.25 -17.50 8.41
C TYR A 359 -20.86 -17.81 7.90
N LEU A 360 -19.99 -16.82 7.70
CA LEU A 360 -18.68 -16.95 7.06
C LEU A 360 -17.78 -18.01 7.70
N LEU A 361 -17.86 -18.20 9.02
CA LEU A 361 -16.97 -19.11 9.75
C LEU A 361 -17.64 -20.39 10.27
N GLY A 362 -18.97 -20.48 10.23
CA GLY A 362 -19.71 -21.63 10.77
C GLY A 362 -19.38 -21.86 12.25
N ASP A 363 -19.02 -23.08 12.63
CA ASP A 363 -18.66 -23.41 14.02
C ASP A 363 -17.25 -22.87 14.42
N ASN A 364 -16.41 -22.47 13.46
CA ASN A 364 -15.04 -22.01 13.72
C ASN A 364 -14.95 -20.50 13.96
N GLN A 365 -15.67 -20.00 14.96
CA GLN A 365 -15.75 -18.55 15.24
C GLN A 365 -14.42 -17.88 15.62
N SER A 366 -13.37 -18.66 15.91
CA SER A 366 -12.02 -18.15 16.17
C SER A 366 -11.11 -18.11 14.94
N ALA A 367 -11.57 -18.63 13.79
CA ALA A 367 -10.75 -18.72 12.57
C ALA A 367 -9.40 -19.45 12.77
N GLU A 368 -9.35 -20.42 13.68
CA GLU A 368 -8.14 -21.21 13.94
C GLU A 368 -8.29 -22.59 13.31
N TYR A 369 -7.37 -22.98 12.43
CA TYR A 369 -7.48 -24.25 11.70
C TYR A 369 -6.40 -25.23 12.16
N LYS A 370 -6.82 -26.46 12.49
CA LYS A 370 -5.88 -27.51 12.93
C LYS A 370 -5.28 -28.30 11.78
N THR A 371 -5.95 -28.28 10.63
CA THR A 371 -5.57 -29.05 9.46
C THR A 371 -5.72 -28.18 8.22
N TRP A 372 -4.85 -28.41 7.24
CA TRP A 372 -4.94 -27.77 5.93
C TRP A 372 -6.30 -28.01 5.27
N LYS A 373 -6.96 -29.15 5.54
CA LYS A 373 -8.29 -29.45 4.98
C LYS A 373 -9.35 -28.46 5.44
N ASP A 374 -9.33 -28.13 6.74
CA ASP A 374 -10.31 -27.21 7.32
C ASP A 374 -10.05 -25.78 6.82
N ALA A 375 -8.77 -25.37 6.73
CA ALA A 375 -8.37 -24.07 6.19
C ALA A 375 -8.74 -23.94 4.71
N TYR A 376 -8.39 -24.92 3.88
CA TYR A 376 -8.72 -24.90 2.45
C TYR A 376 -10.22 -24.97 2.18
N ALA A 377 -11.00 -25.65 3.04
CA ALA A 377 -12.46 -25.59 2.95
C ALA A 377 -12.99 -24.16 3.16
N GLN A 378 -12.37 -23.39 4.05
CA GLN A 378 -12.69 -21.97 4.22
C GLN A 378 -12.30 -21.16 2.97
N VAL A 379 -11.05 -21.28 2.50
CA VAL A 379 -10.58 -20.57 1.29
C VAL A 379 -11.50 -20.84 0.09
N VAL A 380 -11.78 -22.12 -0.19
CA VAL A 380 -12.70 -22.53 -1.27
C VAL A 380 -14.07 -21.87 -1.11
N ARG A 381 -14.60 -21.85 0.10
CA ARG A 381 -15.90 -21.24 0.37
C ARG A 381 -15.89 -19.74 0.06
N ILE A 382 -14.87 -19.01 0.51
CA ILE A 382 -14.73 -17.57 0.29
C ILE A 382 -14.54 -17.25 -1.20
N CYS A 383 -13.69 -17.99 -1.92
CA CYS A 383 -13.55 -17.81 -3.38
C CYS A 383 -14.88 -18.02 -4.13
N ASN A 384 -15.76 -18.92 -3.67
CA ASN A 384 -17.08 -19.11 -4.31
C ASN A 384 -18.07 -17.97 -4.05
N LEU A 385 -17.73 -17.00 -3.18
CA LEU A 385 -18.49 -15.75 -3.03
C LEU A 385 -18.15 -14.75 -4.13
N GLU A 386 -16.87 -14.73 -4.51
CA GLU A 386 -16.32 -13.85 -5.57
C GLU A 386 -16.77 -14.34 -6.96
N GLY A 387 -16.69 -15.65 -7.20
CA GLY A 387 -16.90 -16.18 -8.54
C GLY A 387 -16.97 -17.69 -8.61
N LYS A 388 -16.88 -18.21 -9.84
CA LYS A 388 -16.86 -19.66 -10.09
C LYS A 388 -15.44 -20.08 -10.42
N TYR A 389 -14.86 -20.91 -9.56
CA TYR A 389 -13.51 -21.43 -9.72
C TYR A 389 -13.52 -22.95 -9.79
N LYS A 390 -12.43 -23.51 -10.31
CA LYS A 390 -12.10 -24.94 -10.19
C LYS A 390 -10.97 -25.12 -9.19
N TYR A 391 -10.96 -26.29 -8.56
CA TYR A 391 -10.06 -26.59 -7.46
C TYR A 391 -9.26 -27.86 -7.71
N ASN A 392 -8.06 -27.92 -7.16
CA ASN A 392 -7.24 -29.13 -7.15
C ASN A 392 -6.27 -29.11 -5.95
N LEU A 393 -5.74 -30.27 -5.59
CA LEU A 393 -4.64 -30.41 -4.63
C LEU A 393 -3.41 -30.93 -5.36
N ILE A 394 -2.28 -30.27 -5.17
CA ILE A 394 -0.99 -30.67 -5.73
C ILE A 394 0.06 -30.80 -4.62
N TYR A 395 1.13 -31.54 -4.86
CA TYR A 395 2.27 -31.58 -3.93
C TYR A 395 3.44 -30.86 -4.61
N LEU A 396 3.51 -29.55 -4.42
CA LEU A 396 4.51 -28.70 -5.07
C LEU A 396 5.88 -28.91 -4.46
N ASP A 397 5.98 -28.82 -3.14
CA ASP A 397 7.23 -28.91 -2.40
C ASP A 397 7.43 -30.28 -1.73
N GLU A 398 8.55 -30.43 -1.01
CA GLU A 398 8.96 -31.72 -0.45
C GLU A 398 8.09 -32.20 0.71
N ASP A 399 7.23 -31.34 1.26
CA ASP A 399 6.44 -31.67 2.44
C ASP A 399 5.24 -32.58 2.11
N ASP A 400 4.45 -32.91 3.14
CA ASP A 400 3.30 -33.81 3.04
C ASP A 400 1.95 -33.06 3.14
N VAL A 401 1.99 -31.73 3.06
CA VAL A 401 0.85 -30.84 2.94
C VAL A 401 0.69 -30.51 1.44
N PRO A 402 -0.45 -30.83 0.81
CA PRO A 402 -0.67 -30.40 -0.56
C PRO A 402 -0.96 -28.90 -0.61
N GLU A 403 -0.58 -28.24 -1.69
CA GLU A 403 -1.04 -26.90 -2.05
C GLU A 403 -2.43 -26.97 -2.67
N LEU A 404 -3.29 -26.02 -2.29
CA LEU A 404 -4.57 -25.77 -2.93
C LEU A 404 -4.36 -24.92 -4.19
N VAL A 405 -4.85 -25.43 -5.31
CA VAL A 405 -4.99 -24.68 -6.56
C VAL A 405 -6.40 -24.13 -6.63
N VAL A 406 -6.54 -22.82 -6.84
CA VAL A 406 -7.80 -22.14 -7.20
C VAL A 406 -7.63 -21.59 -8.61
N ASP A 407 -8.47 -22.05 -9.53
CA ASP A 407 -8.32 -21.79 -10.96
C ASP A 407 -9.52 -21.03 -11.52
N ASN A 408 -9.26 -19.81 -11.99
CA ASN A 408 -10.16 -19.06 -12.86
C ASN A 408 -9.81 -19.37 -14.32
N GLU A 409 -10.50 -20.35 -14.88
CA GLU A 409 -10.09 -21.04 -16.11
C GLU A 409 -9.85 -20.07 -17.28
N GLY A 410 -8.60 -20.00 -17.74
CA GLY A 410 -8.15 -19.17 -18.84
C GLY A 410 -7.86 -17.71 -18.49
N TYR A 411 -7.83 -17.39 -17.20
CA TYR A 411 -7.52 -16.05 -16.70
C TYR A 411 -6.33 -16.07 -15.74
N TYR A 412 -6.45 -16.74 -14.59
CA TYR A 412 -5.39 -16.77 -13.58
C TYR A 412 -5.54 -17.94 -12.58
N LEU A 413 -4.44 -18.24 -11.89
CA LEU A 413 -4.38 -19.21 -10.78
C LEU A 413 -4.06 -18.49 -9.46
N LYS A 414 -4.64 -18.97 -8.35
CA LYS A 414 -4.18 -18.69 -6.98
C LYS A 414 -3.67 -19.99 -6.35
N LEU A 415 -2.57 -19.93 -5.61
CA LEU A 415 -1.99 -21.07 -4.89
C LEU A 415 -1.94 -20.78 -3.39
N TYR A 416 -2.37 -21.74 -2.59
CA TYR A 416 -2.30 -21.66 -1.13
C TYR A 416 -1.57 -22.86 -0.56
N SER A 417 -0.68 -22.61 0.41
CA SER A 417 -0.13 -23.62 1.31
C SER A 417 -0.79 -23.51 2.68
N PHE A 418 -0.34 -24.29 3.65
CA PHE A 418 -0.84 -24.25 5.01
C PHE A 418 0.30 -24.33 6.03
N LYS A 419 0.36 -23.35 6.92
CA LYS A 419 1.42 -23.23 7.91
C LYS A 419 0.89 -22.62 9.20
N ASP A 420 1.35 -23.15 10.33
CA ASP A 420 1.06 -22.62 11.67
C ASP A 420 -0.43 -22.41 12.00
N GLY A 421 -1.32 -23.15 11.33
CA GLY A 421 -2.76 -23.09 11.56
C GLY A 421 -3.55 -22.20 10.59
N HIS A 422 -2.88 -21.64 9.58
CA HIS A 422 -3.44 -20.68 8.62
C HIS A 422 -3.13 -21.10 7.18
N SER A 423 -4.01 -20.72 6.25
CA SER A 423 -3.67 -20.76 4.82
C SER A 423 -2.63 -19.69 4.51
N VAL A 424 -1.67 -20.01 3.66
CA VAL A 424 -0.64 -19.07 3.23
C VAL A 424 -0.81 -18.85 1.73
N PRO A 425 -1.22 -17.66 1.26
CA PRO A 425 -1.26 -17.36 -0.16
C PRO A 425 0.19 -17.35 -0.69
N LEU A 426 0.53 -18.35 -1.52
CA LEU A 426 1.85 -18.49 -2.12
C LEU A 426 1.98 -17.69 -3.41
N ALA A 427 0.88 -17.58 -4.15
CA ALA A 427 0.82 -16.92 -5.43
C ALA A 427 -0.61 -16.42 -5.65
N ASN A 428 -0.75 -15.11 -5.87
CA ASN A 428 -2.01 -14.49 -6.26
C ASN A 428 -1.93 -14.13 -7.75
N ASP A 429 -3.03 -14.34 -8.47
CA ASP A 429 -3.25 -13.91 -9.85
C ASP A 429 -2.14 -14.30 -10.85
N PHE A 430 -1.71 -15.56 -10.82
CA PHE A 430 -0.83 -16.13 -11.86
C PHE A 430 -1.57 -16.21 -13.20
N GLY A 431 -1.47 -15.13 -13.97
CA GLY A 431 -2.19 -14.93 -15.22
C GLY A 431 -1.76 -15.89 -16.33
N TYR A 432 -2.72 -16.51 -17.02
CA TYR A 432 -2.46 -17.38 -18.16
C TYR A 432 -3.60 -17.30 -19.18
N GLY A 433 -3.36 -17.78 -20.41
CA GLY A 433 -4.32 -17.69 -21.52
C GLY A 433 -4.28 -16.35 -22.26
N ALA A 434 -3.52 -15.37 -21.76
CA ALA A 434 -3.25 -14.08 -22.38
C ALA A 434 -1.74 -13.76 -22.34
N ALA A 435 -1.29 -12.78 -23.15
CA ALA A 435 0.10 -12.32 -23.20
C ALA A 435 1.16 -13.43 -23.42
N GLY A 436 0.80 -14.47 -24.17
CA GLY A 436 1.73 -15.56 -24.54
C GLY A 436 2.00 -16.60 -23.44
N VAL A 437 1.49 -16.43 -22.22
CA VAL A 437 1.53 -17.47 -21.18
C VAL A 437 0.42 -18.48 -21.46
N VAL A 438 0.78 -19.73 -21.77
CA VAL A 438 -0.20 -20.78 -22.07
C VAL A 438 -0.70 -21.47 -20.79
N ASP A 439 0.23 -21.84 -19.92
CA ASP A 439 -0.02 -22.57 -18.67
C ASP A 439 1.20 -22.45 -17.73
N TYR A 440 0.97 -22.87 -16.48
CA TYR A 440 2.01 -23.11 -15.49
C TYR A 440 2.10 -24.61 -15.23
N GLU A 441 3.31 -25.12 -15.08
CA GLU A 441 3.56 -26.51 -14.75
C GLU A 441 4.41 -26.61 -13.47
N TYR A 442 4.24 -27.67 -12.70
CA TYR A 442 5.05 -27.94 -11.52
C TYR A 442 5.68 -29.33 -11.58
N ALA A 443 6.83 -29.48 -10.93
CA ALA A 443 7.46 -30.78 -10.71
C ALA A 443 7.07 -31.31 -9.32
N PRO A 444 6.32 -32.43 -9.21
CA PRO A 444 5.82 -32.91 -7.93
C PRO A 444 6.92 -33.20 -6.90
N LYS A 445 6.78 -32.65 -5.69
CA LYS A 445 7.75 -32.75 -4.59
C LYS A 445 9.17 -32.29 -4.95
N LYS A 446 9.28 -31.25 -5.77
CA LYS A 446 10.57 -30.67 -6.19
C LYS A 446 10.71 -29.18 -5.89
N ASN A 447 9.67 -28.54 -5.37
CA ASN A 447 9.61 -27.09 -5.17
C ASN A 447 10.04 -26.34 -6.44
N CYS A 448 9.42 -26.67 -7.57
CA CYS A 448 9.79 -26.13 -8.87
C CYS A 448 8.54 -25.96 -9.73
N ILE A 449 8.29 -24.73 -10.13
CA ILE A 449 7.28 -24.32 -11.12
C ILE A 449 8.02 -23.85 -12.36
N ARG A 450 7.49 -24.16 -13.54
CA ARG A 450 7.95 -23.57 -14.79
C ARG A 450 6.79 -23.03 -15.60
N TYR A 451 7.07 -22.02 -16.41
CA TYR A 451 6.15 -21.55 -17.44
C TYR A 451 6.94 -20.94 -18.59
N SER A 452 6.32 -20.90 -19.76
CA SER A 452 6.84 -20.17 -20.91
C SER A 452 5.90 -19.04 -21.29
N ASN A 453 6.46 -17.91 -21.70
CA ASN A 453 5.72 -16.83 -22.34
C ASN A 453 6.45 -16.35 -23.58
N SER A 454 5.74 -15.62 -24.44
CA SER A 454 6.32 -15.11 -25.68
C SER A 454 5.67 -13.81 -26.12
N ASP A 455 6.48 -12.89 -26.61
CA ASP A 455 6.07 -11.62 -27.19
C ASP A 455 6.33 -11.59 -28.70
N TYR A 456 5.77 -10.58 -29.36
CA TYR A 456 5.95 -10.35 -30.81
C TYR A 456 5.70 -11.60 -31.66
N ALA A 457 4.62 -12.33 -31.34
CA ALA A 457 4.25 -13.58 -32.02
C ALA A 457 5.34 -14.69 -31.96
N GLY A 458 6.12 -14.74 -30.88
CA GLY A 458 7.15 -15.77 -30.67
C GLY A 458 8.56 -15.37 -31.07
N LEU A 459 8.78 -14.09 -31.38
CA LEU A 459 10.12 -13.57 -31.68
C LEU A 459 10.95 -13.39 -30.41
N ILE A 460 10.31 -13.09 -29.29
CA ILE A 460 10.95 -13.08 -27.97
C ILE A 460 10.24 -14.15 -27.15
N CYS A 461 10.98 -15.13 -26.67
CA CYS A 461 10.45 -16.25 -25.89
C CYS A 461 11.19 -16.38 -24.58
N PHE A 462 10.44 -16.63 -23.51
CA PHE A 462 10.98 -16.81 -22.19
C PHE A 462 10.62 -18.20 -21.67
N LEU A 463 11.57 -18.85 -21.01
CA LEU A 463 11.33 -20.01 -20.17
C LEU A 463 11.76 -19.67 -18.75
N ASN A 464 10.78 -19.64 -17.85
CA ASN A 464 10.94 -19.23 -16.47
C ASN A 464 10.84 -20.43 -15.54
N TYR A 465 11.66 -20.42 -14.49
CA TYR A 465 11.61 -21.33 -13.36
C TYR A 465 11.42 -20.53 -12.08
N MET A 466 10.53 -21.02 -11.22
CA MET A 466 10.16 -20.41 -9.95
C MET A 466 10.13 -21.48 -8.85
N SER A 467 10.25 -21.05 -7.60
CA SER A 467 10.09 -21.91 -6.44
C SER A 467 9.49 -21.15 -5.27
N VAL A 468 9.03 -21.88 -4.25
CA VAL A 468 8.56 -21.30 -3.00
C VAL A 468 9.76 -20.88 -2.15
N HIS A 469 9.83 -19.60 -1.79
CA HIS A 469 10.80 -18.98 -0.90
C HIS A 469 10.08 -18.46 0.35
N GLY A 470 10.08 -19.23 1.43
CA GLY A 470 9.40 -18.83 2.65
C GLY A 470 7.88 -18.95 2.52
N SER A 471 7.19 -17.84 2.25
CA SER A 471 5.71 -17.76 2.13
C SER A 471 5.24 -17.30 0.75
N GLU A 472 6.13 -17.16 -0.23
CA GLU A 472 5.81 -16.67 -1.57
C GLU A 472 6.47 -17.54 -2.64
N VAL A 473 5.89 -17.59 -3.84
CA VAL A 473 6.56 -18.10 -5.04
C VAL A 473 7.34 -16.95 -5.68
N SER A 474 8.64 -17.16 -5.90
CA SER A 474 9.50 -16.19 -6.58
C SER A 474 10.18 -16.84 -7.79
N TRP A 475 10.43 -16.04 -8.81
CA TRP A 475 11.29 -16.41 -9.92
C TRP A 475 12.73 -16.71 -9.43
N ASP A 476 13.35 -17.71 -10.05
CA ASP A 476 14.73 -18.14 -9.79
C ASP A 476 15.63 -18.01 -11.03
N TYR A 477 15.15 -18.49 -12.19
CA TYR A 477 15.93 -18.57 -13.43
C TYR A 477 15.05 -18.25 -14.64
N CYS A 478 15.59 -17.50 -15.60
CA CYS A 478 14.94 -17.23 -16.87
C CYS A 478 15.92 -17.49 -18.02
N LEU A 479 15.44 -18.16 -19.07
CA LEU A 479 16.07 -18.22 -20.38
C LEU A 479 15.28 -17.28 -21.29
N ASN A 480 15.88 -16.16 -21.69
CA ASN A 480 15.38 -15.33 -22.77
C ASN A 480 15.95 -15.82 -24.11
N MET A 481 15.10 -15.97 -25.11
CA MET A 481 15.43 -16.39 -26.46
C MET A 481 14.90 -15.38 -27.46
N ASP A 482 15.81 -14.67 -28.12
CA ASP A 482 15.49 -13.76 -29.20
C ASP A 482 15.63 -14.53 -30.51
N ASN A 483 14.53 -14.76 -31.21
CA ASN A 483 14.48 -15.44 -32.51
C ASN A 483 14.64 -14.48 -33.69
N TYR A 484 15.26 -13.32 -33.47
CA TYR A 484 15.62 -12.31 -34.45
C TYR A 484 17.04 -11.81 -34.18
N ASP A 485 17.66 -11.13 -35.14
CA ASP A 485 18.95 -10.46 -34.94
C ASP A 485 18.69 -8.97 -34.68
N ASP A 486 19.03 -8.46 -33.50
CA ASP A 486 18.97 -7.03 -33.14
C ASP A 486 20.13 -6.27 -33.84
N LEU A 487 19.81 -5.65 -34.98
CA LEU A 487 20.77 -4.98 -35.86
C LEU A 487 21.04 -3.54 -35.43
N ASP A 488 20.10 -2.89 -34.75
CA ASP A 488 20.22 -1.50 -34.31
C ASP A 488 20.59 -1.35 -32.82
N GLY A 489 20.54 -2.45 -32.06
CA GLY A 489 20.98 -2.53 -30.67
C GLY A 489 19.98 -1.91 -29.69
N ASN A 490 18.71 -1.78 -30.09
CA ASN A 490 17.67 -1.17 -29.27
C ASN A 490 16.95 -2.18 -28.33
N GLY A 491 17.21 -3.49 -28.50
CA GLY A 491 16.62 -4.55 -27.68
C GLY A 491 15.20 -5.00 -28.08
N TYR A 492 14.67 -4.52 -29.21
CA TYR A 492 13.32 -4.82 -29.70
C TYR A 492 13.33 -5.10 -31.22
N PRO A 493 12.47 -6.01 -31.71
CA PRO A 493 12.41 -6.31 -33.13
C PRO A 493 11.76 -5.13 -33.91
N SER A 494 12.52 -4.55 -34.85
CA SER A 494 12.06 -3.53 -35.79
C SER A 494 11.35 -4.13 -37.02
N GLU A 495 10.64 -3.31 -37.79
CA GLU A 495 9.96 -3.77 -39.02
C GLU A 495 10.93 -4.43 -40.02
N ASP A 496 12.16 -3.93 -40.11
CA ASP A 496 13.18 -4.47 -41.01
C ASP A 496 13.73 -5.84 -40.54
N GLU A 497 13.80 -6.04 -39.23
CA GLU A 497 14.26 -7.28 -38.58
C GLU A 497 13.18 -8.38 -38.57
N MET A 498 11.90 -7.97 -38.66
CA MET A 498 10.75 -8.87 -38.70
C MET A 498 10.34 -9.32 -40.11
N THR A 499 11.11 -8.95 -41.15
CA THR A 499 10.82 -9.43 -42.50
C THR A 499 11.06 -10.94 -42.63
N ASP A 500 10.27 -11.63 -43.46
CA ASP A 500 10.45 -13.08 -43.72
C ASP A 500 11.89 -13.43 -44.11
N GLU A 501 12.57 -12.55 -44.87
CA GLU A 501 13.95 -12.75 -45.29
C GLU A 501 14.95 -12.59 -44.13
N ALA A 502 14.71 -11.63 -43.23
CA ALA A 502 15.54 -11.42 -42.03
C ALA A 502 15.38 -12.59 -41.05
N LEU A 503 14.14 -12.94 -40.69
CA LEU A 503 13.84 -14.04 -39.79
C LEU A 503 14.35 -15.39 -40.32
N ALA A 504 14.29 -15.63 -41.63
CA ALA A 504 14.85 -16.85 -42.23
C ALA A 504 16.39 -16.95 -42.12
N LYS A 505 17.10 -15.85 -41.86
CA LYS A 505 18.55 -15.79 -41.72
C LYS A 505 19.01 -15.49 -40.30
N ALA A 506 18.08 -15.12 -39.41
CA ALA A 506 18.37 -14.77 -38.03
C ALA A 506 19.11 -15.92 -37.35
N LYS A 507 20.15 -15.57 -36.59
CA LYS A 507 20.84 -16.50 -35.71
C LYS A 507 20.17 -16.53 -34.35
N GLY A 508 19.58 -15.39 -33.95
CA GLY A 508 19.00 -15.21 -32.65
C GLY A 508 20.03 -15.16 -31.54
N THR A 509 19.55 -14.92 -30.33
CA THR A 509 20.37 -14.97 -29.12
C THR A 509 19.68 -15.73 -28.01
N SER A 510 20.46 -16.17 -27.02
CA SER A 510 19.93 -16.78 -25.81
C SER A 510 20.70 -16.27 -24.61
N THR A 511 19.96 -15.73 -23.65
CA THR A 511 20.52 -15.14 -22.43
C THR A 511 19.88 -15.80 -21.21
N TYR A 512 20.72 -16.21 -20.27
CA TYR A 512 20.32 -16.89 -19.04
C TYR A 512 20.43 -15.91 -17.87
N THR A 513 19.36 -15.66 -17.15
CA THR A 513 19.34 -14.78 -15.99
C THR A 513 18.90 -15.57 -14.76
N ALA A 514 19.32 -15.09 -13.58
CA ALA A 514 18.99 -15.70 -12.31
C ALA A 514 18.82 -14.63 -11.24
N LYS A 515 18.01 -14.92 -10.21
CA LYS A 515 17.84 -14.04 -9.06
C LYS A 515 19.16 -13.83 -8.30
N ASP A 516 20.01 -14.85 -8.29
CA ASP A 516 21.38 -14.76 -7.79
C ASP A 516 22.29 -14.19 -8.89
N GLU A 517 22.52 -12.87 -8.85
CA GLU A 517 23.37 -12.12 -9.79
C GLU A 517 24.84 -12.55 -9.76
N SER A 518 25.27 -13.34 -8.77
CA SER A 518 26.66 -13.82 -8.69
C SER A 518 26.96 -14.98 -9.64
N LEU A 519 25.93 -15.62 -10.21
CA LEU A 519 26.09 -16.78 -11.08
C LEU A 519 26.47 -16.38 -12.51
N SER A 520 27.41 -17.11 -13.10
CA SER A 520 27.73 -16.97 -14.53
C SER A 520 26.65 -17.59 -15.43
N GLN A 521 26.53 -17.11 -16.68
CA GLN A 521 25.68 -17.68 -17.73
C GLN A 521 25.81 -19.23 -17.82
N SER A 522 27.04 -19.76 -17.74
CA SER A 522 27.28 -21.21 -17.79
C SER A 522 26.76 -21.97 -16.58
N GLU A 523 26.81 -21.36 -15.39
CA GLU A 523 26.27 -21.96 -14.17
C GLU A 523 24.74 -21.93 -14.16
N ILE A 524 24.14 -20.82 -14.57
CA ILE A 524 22.69 -20.67 -14.71
C ILE A 524 22.15 -21.72 -15.68
N LYS A 525 22.76 -21.81 -16.87
CA LYS A 525 22.39 -22.82 -17.86
C LYS A 525 22.49 -24.24 -17.30
N ALA A 526 23.59 -24.57 -16.60
CA ALA A 526 23.76 -25.91 -16.04
C ALA A 526 22.67 -26.26 -15.01
N LYS A 527 22.25 -25.29 -14.19
CA LYS A 527 21.12 -25.46 -13.26
C LYS A 527 19.80 -25.66 -14.00
N MET A 528 19.50 -24.84 -15.01
CA MET A 528 18.28 -25.01 -15.81
C MET A 528 18.25 -26.36 -16.54
N ASP A 529 19.38 -26.82 -17.07
CA ASP A 529 19.52 -28.16 -17.67
C ASP A 529 19.30 -29.29 -16.66
N GLU A 530 19.41 -29.05 -15.35
CA GLU A 530 19.05 -30.00 -14.30
C GLU A 530 17.55 -29.97 -13.99
N LEU A 531 16.95 -28.78 -13.91
CA LEU A 531 15.51 -28.60 -13.66
C LEU A 531 14.67 -29.17 -14.80
N GLU A 532 15.08 -28.99 -16.06
CA GLU A 532 14.40 -29.51 -17.25
C GLU A 532 14.27 -31.04 -17.27
N LYS A 533 15.07 -31.76 -16.45
CA LYS A 533 15.00 -33.22 -16.33
C LYS A 533 13.86 -33.69 -15.44
N TYR A 534 13.18 -32.78 -14.72
CA TYR A 534 12.04 -33.16 -13.89
C TYR A 534 10.84 -33.54 -14.75
N ASP A 535 9.99 -34.40 -14.19
CA ASP A 535 8.69 -34.69 -14.76
C ASP A 535 7.72 -33.59 -14.30
N PHE A 536 7.18 -32.83 -15.25
CA PHE A 536 6.28 -31.71 -14.98
C PHE A 536 4.81 -32.11 -15.22
N GLU A 537 3.93 -31.56 -14.40
CA GLU A 537 2.48 -31.66 -14.51
C GLU A 537 1.87 -30.26 -14.57
N ALA A 538 0.83 -30.06 -15.38
CA ALA A 538 0.12 -28.78 -15.43
C ALA A 538 -0.55 -28.43 -14.09
N ILE A 539 -0.41 -27.18 -13.66
CA ILE A 539 -1.16 -26.61 -12.54
C ILE A 539 -2.50 -26.13 -13.09
N HIS A 540 -3.58 -26.82 -12.72
CA HIS A 540 -4.93 -26.42 -13.09
C HIS A 540 -5.97 -26.97 -12.12
N GLY A 541 -7.13 -26.33 -12.09
CA GLY A 541 -8.31 -26.78 -11.36
C GLY A 541 -8.94 -27.99 -12.04
N LYS A 542 -9.44 -28.94 -11.24
CA LYS A 542 -10.02 -30.20 -11.73
C LYS A 542 -11.49 -30.37 -11.33
N TYR A 543 -11.87 -29.84 -10.17
CA TYR A 543 -13.15 -30.09 -9.53
C TYR A 543 -13.88 -28.78 -9.28
N ASP A 544 -15.20 -28.77 -9.42
CA ASP A 544 -15.99 -27.67 -8.84
C ASP A 544 -15.99 -27.74 -7.30
N MET A 545 -16.57 -26.75 -6.63
CA MET A 545 -16.64 -26.71 -5.16
C MET A 545 -17.27 -27.97 -4.54
N VAL A 546 -18.34 -28.51 -5.14
CA VAL A 546 -19.08 -29.64 -4.58
C VAL A 546 -18.25 -30.90 -4.71
N GLU A 547 -17.68 -31.13 -5.89
CA GLU A 547 -16.79 -32.26 -6.16
C GLU A 547 -15.53 -32.19 -5.31
N PHE A 548 -14.94 -31.00 -5.16
CA PHE A 548 -13.72 -30.78 -4.39
C PHE A 548 -13.92 -31.10 -2.90
N ASN A 549 -15.06 -30.71 -2.33
CA ASN A 549 -15.41 -31.06 -0.95
C ASN A 549 -15.50 -32.58 -0.74
N ASP A 550 -15.92 -33.35 -1.75
CA ASP A 550 -15.92 -34.81 -1.69
C ASP A 550 -14.54 -35.43 -1.92
N VAL A 551 -13.66 -34.75 -2.64
CA VAL A 551 -12.23 -35.11 -2.75
C VAL A 551 -11.54 -34.90 -1.40
N MET A 552 -11.69 -33.74 -0.77
CA MET A 552 -11.07 -33.44 0.54
C MET A 552 -11.44 -34.44 1.64
N LYS A 553 -12.66 -34.99 1.63
CA LYS A 553 -13.10 -36.04 2.59
C LYS A 553 -12.40 -37.39 2.41
N LYS A 554 -11.80 -37.65 1.24
CA LYS A 554 -11.14 -38.93 0.90
C LYS A 554 -9.65 -38.93 1.19
N PHE A 555 -9.03 -37.76 1.18
CA PHE A 555 -7.71 -37.53 1.78
C PHE A 555 -7.82 -37.67 3.29
#